data_AF-A0A0J8X2F6-F1
#
_entry.id   AF-A0A0J8X2F6-F1
#
_cell.length_a   1.000
_cell.length_b   1.000
_cell.length_c   1.000
_cell.angle_alpha   90.00
_cell.angle_beta   90.00
_cell.angle_gamma   90.00
#
_symmetry.space_group_name_H-M   'P 1'
#
loop_
_entity.id
_entity.type
_entity.pdbx_description
1 polymer ?
#
loop_
_entity_poly.entity_id
_entity_poly.type
_entity_poly.pdbx_seq_one_letter_code
_entity_poly.pdbx_strand_id
1 'polypeptide(L)'
;MAETTFPERQRCKTCRGKLDQTVLNGLFCSYRCAKHPEPAIDPAKAPRECAYQRDGRTVFKRQFRAESEIPDTILSRPDVSVYRCKHCLFIHTGTAVARTVKESKSIGSMAELSEVLIKARGKATRTTVGKVAGVRPIRIKEIEEGADRVDPEALFALLRLYRISLSVGFR
;
A
#
# COMPACT_ATOMS: atom_id res chain seq x y z
N MET A 1 -28.48 3.62 3.19
CA MET A 1 -27.83 4.35 4.30
C MET A 1 -26.51 3.66 4.61
N ALA A 2 -25.40 4.39 4.66
CA ALA A 2 -24.13 3.83 5.14
C ALA A 2 -24.31 3.34 6.58
N GLU A 3 -23.80 2.15 6.88
CA GLU A 3 -23.88 1.61 8.23
C GLU A 3 -22.91 2.36 9.15
N THR A 4 -23.41 2.91 10.26
CA THR A 4 -22.56 3.56 11.26
C THR A 4 -21.76 2.53 12.03
N THR A 5 -20.48 2.80 12.27
CA THR A 5 -19.60 1.94 13.06
C THR A 5 -19.32 2.56 14.42
N PHE A 6 -18.73 1.81 15.35
CA PHE A 6 -18.13 2.38 16.54
C PHE A 6 -17.04 3.39 16.15
N PRO A 7 -16.94 4.55 16.83
CA PRO A 7 -17.62 4.92 18.07
C PRO A 7 -19.01 5.53 17.92
N GLU A 8 -19.47 5.93 16.73
CA GLU A 8 -20.82 6.53 16.57
C GLU A 8 -21.91 5.52 16.95
N ARG A 9 -21.67 4.24 16.64
CA ARG A 9 -22.53 3.13 17.03
C ARG A 9 -22.14 2.60 18.41
N GLN A 10 -23.05 2.72 19.36
CA GLN A 10 -22.82 2.35 20.78
C GLN A 10 -23.44 1.00 21.20
N ARG A 11 -24.18 0.33 20.31
CA ARG A 11 -24.91 -0.92 20.58
C ARG A 11 -24.53 -1.96 19.56
N CYS A 12 -24.53 -3.26 19.87
CA CYS A 12 -24.24 -4.36 18.94
C CYS A 12 -25.31 -4.48 17.84
N LYS A 13 -24.93 -4.87 16.61
CA LYS A 13 -25.86 -5.04 15.49
C LYS A 13 -26.84 -6.20 15.69
N THR A 14 -26.35 -7.26 16.34
CA THR A 14 -27.09 -8.50 16.51
C THR A 14 -27.91 -8.50 17.79
N CYS A 15 -27.26 -8.38 18.96
CA CYS A 15 -27.93 -8.51 20.26
C CYS A 15 -28.33 -7.18 20.91
N ARG A 16 -28.01 -6.04 20.28
CA ARG A 16 -28.22 -4.69 20.85
C ARG A 16 -27.52 -4.42 22.20
N GLY A 17 -26.63 -5.31 22.67
CA GLY A 17 -25.80 -5.05 23.86
C GLY A 17 -24.85 -3.85 23.68
N LYS A 18 -24.26 -3.34 24.75
CA LYS A 18 -23.31 -2.20 24.67
C LYS A 18 -22.04 -2.61 23.90
N LEU A 19 -21.49 -1.68 23.11
CA LEU A 19 -20.16 -1.82 22.52
C LEU A 19 -19.14 -1.13 23.45
N ASP A 20 -18.43 -1.94 24.23
CA ASP A 20 -17.41 -1.49 25.17
C ASP A 20 -16.08 -2.22 24.92
N GLN A 21 -15.70 -3.21 25.73
CA GLN A 21 -14.38 -3.84 25.71
C GLN A 21 -14.08 -4.53 24.38
N THR A 22 -15.06 -5.24 23.82
CA THR A 22 -14.92 -5.96 22.54
C THR A 22 -15.82 -5.34 21.50
N VAL A 23 -15.21 -4.85 20.41
CA VAL A 23 -15.94 -4.29 19.28
C VAL A 23 -15.33 -4.84 17.99
N LEU A 24 -15.97 -5.86 17.46
CA LEU A 24 -15.57 -6.54 16.24
C LEU A 24 -16.19 -5.84 15.04
N ASN A 25 -15.38 -5.55 14.04
CA ASN A 25 -15.79 -4.92 12.80
C ASN A 25 -16.47 -3.54 12.97
N GLY A 26 -16.32 -2.90 14.14
CA GLY A 26 -17.06 -1.70 14.51
C GLY A 26 -18.55 -1.93 14.81
N LEU A 27 -19.03 -3.18 14.84
CA LEU A 27 -20.46 -3.50 14.81
C LEU A 27 -20.90 -4.54 15.86
N PHE A 28 -20.03 -5.44 16.28
CA PHE A 28 -20.43 -6.61 17.08
C PHE A 28 -19.70 -6.66 18.42
N CYS A 29 -20.39 -7.07 19.48
CA CYS A 29 -19.77 -7.19 20.81
C CYS A 29 -19.04 -8.53 21.04
N SER A 30 -19.18 -9.50 20.13
CA SER A 30 -18.57 -10.83 20.24
C SER A 30 -18.50 -11.53 18.89
N TYR A 31 -17.63 -12.56 18.79
CA TYR A 31 -17.49 -13.39 17.60
C TYR A 31 -18.79 -14.13 17.25
N ARG A 32 -19.53 -14.58 18.29
CA ARG A 32 -20.87 -15.15 18.13
C ARG A 32 -21.84 -14.16 17.48
N CYS A 33 -21.88 -12.90 17.94
CA CYS A 33 -22.73 -11.88 17.33
C CYS A 33 -22.30 -11.53 15.90
N ALA A 34 -21.01 -11.61 15.61
CA ALA A 34 -20.44 -11.42 14.27
C ALA A 34 -20.60 -12.65 13.34
N LYS A 35 -21.05 -13.79 13.87
CA LYS A 35 -21.04 -15.09 13.18
C LYS A 35 -19.67 -15.43 12.58
N HIS A 36 -18.62 -15.15 13.35
CA HIS A 36 -17.22 -15.35 12.95
C HIS A 36 -16.58 -16.40 13.87
N PRO A 37 -15.70 -17.29 13.37
CA PRO A 37 -14.95 -18.19 14.25
C PRO A 37 -14.09 -17.42 15.26
N GLU A 38 -13.93 -17.96 16.47
CA GLU A 38 -13.02 -17.37 17.44
C GLU A 38 -11.56 -17.58 17.00
N PRO A 39 -10.70 -16.56 17.11
CA PRO A 39 -9.29 -16.68 16.74
C PRO A 39 -8.52 -17.52 17.76
N ALA A 40 -7.31 -17.94 17.39
CA ALA A 40 -6.41 -18.64 18.29
C ALA A 40 -6.08 -17.78 19.53
N ILE A 41 -6.15 -18.40 20.71
CA ILE A 41 -5.76 -17.79 21.99
C ILE A 41 -4.22 -17.80 22.15
N ASP A 42 -3.56 -18.77 21.51
CA ASP A 42 -2.11 -18.88 21.48
C ASP A 42 -1.52 -18.02 20.34
N PRO A 43 -0.67 -17.02 20.64
CA PRO A 43 -0.08 -16.17 19.62
C PRO A 43 0.82 -16.95 18.66
N ALA A 44 1.41 -18.09 19.07
CA ALA A 44 2.23 -18.92 18.20
C ALA A 44 1.42 -19.60 17.08
N LYS A 45 0.11 -19.75 17.27
CA LYS A 45 -0.83 -20.34 16.30
C LYS A 45 -1.63 -19.28 15.55
N ALA A 46 -1.46 -18.01 15.87
CA ALA A 46 -2.19 -16.92 15.27
C ALA A 46 -1.58 -16.54 13.90
N PRO A 47 -2.41 -16.09 12.93
CA PRO A 47 -1.91 -15.62 11.65
C PRO A 47 -1.06 -14.35 11.83
N ARG A 48 -0.17 -14.09 10.85
CA ARG A 48 0.76 -12.94 10.86
C ARG A 48 0.04 -11.59 10.96
N GLU A 49 -1.19 -11.52 10.49
CA GLU A 49 -2.06 -10.36 10.58
C GLU A 49 -2.41 -10.01 12.02
N CYS A 50 -2.39 -11.00 12.93
CA CYS A 50 -2.75 -10.89 14.35
C CYS A 50 -1.55 -10.97 15.29
N ALA A 51 -0.40 -11.51 14.87
CA ALA A 51 0.77 -11.69 15.72
C ALA A 51 2.08 -11.36 15.01
N TYR A 52 3.13 -11.05 15.79
CA TYR A 52 4.47 -10.75 15.29
C TYR A 52 5.54 -11.23 16.28
N GLN A 53 6.77 -11.37 15.78
CA GLN A 53 7.93 -11.73 16.61
C GLN A 53 8.49 -10.49 17.31
N ARG A 54 8.67 -10.60 18.62
CA ARG A 54 9.30 -9.57 19.46
C ARG A 54 10.17 -10.28 20.49
N ASP A 55 11.45 -9.92 20.55
CA ASP A 55 12.41 -10.45 21.53
C ASP A 55 12.44 -11.99 21.56
N GLY A 56 12.36 -12.61 20.37
CA GLY A 56 12.37 -14.07 20.19
C GLY A 56 11.06 -14.79 20.56
N ARG A 57 9.98 -14.06 20.84
CA ARG A 57 8.66 -14.63 21.15
C ARG A 57 7.59 -14.08 20.21
N THR A 58 6.63 -14.93 19.86
CA THR A 58 5.43 -14.49 19.14
C THR A 58 4.47 -13.82 20.11
N VAL A 59 4.10 -12.57 19.83
CA VAL A 59 3.15 -11.79 20.62
C VAL A 59 2.01 -11.29 19.74
N PHE A 60 0.83 -11.11 20.32
CA PHE A 60 -0.30 -10.52 19.60
C PHE A 60 -0.02 -9.04 19.27
N LYS A 61 -0.47 -8.64 18.09
CA LYS A 61 -0.56 -7.23 17.72
C LYS A 61 -1.61 -6.55 18.59
N ARG A 62 -1.37 -5.27 18.86
CA ARG A 62 -2.35 -4.42 19.53
C ARG A 62 -3.65 -4.37 18.71
N GLN A 63 -4.78 -4.53 19.38
CA GLN A 63 -6.11 -4.48 18.81
C GLN A 63 -6.73 -3.11 19.08
N PHE A 64 -7.38 -2.54 18.07
CA PHE A 64 -8.13 -1.29 18.18
C PHE A 64 -9.57 -1.50 17.73
N ARG A 65 -10.52 -0.84 18.40
CA ARG A 65 -11.95 -0.92 18.10
C ARG A 65 -12.35 0.05 16.98
N ALA A 66 -11.69 1.21 16.93
CA ALA A 66 -11.84 2.25 15.92
C ALA A 66 -10.48 2.90 15.61
N GLU A 67 -10.38 3.57 14.46
CA GLU A 67 -9.16 4.26 14.04
C GLU A 67 -8.80 5.42 14.97
N SER A 68 -9.80 6.08 15.57
CA SER A 68 -9.63 7.14 16.56
C SER A 68 -8.96 6.69 17.87
N GLU A 69 -8.84 5.38 18.09
CA GLU A 69 -8.13 4.82 19.26
C GLU A 69 -6.63 4.58 18.99
N ILE A 70 -6.22 4.71 17.73
CA ILE A 70 -4.83 4.51 17.34
C ILE A 70 -4.06 5.79 17.72
N PRO A 71 -2.99 5.69 18.53
CA PRO A 71 -2.18 6.86 18.89
C PRO A 71 -1.64 7.60 17.66
N ASP A 72 -1.65 8.92 17.70
CA ASP A 72 -1.11 9.77 16.62
C ASP A 72 0.37 9.49 16.35
N THR A 73 1.14 9.10 17.38
CA THR A 73 2.55 8.67 17.24
C THR A 73 2.73 7.45 16.34
N ILE A 74 1.68 6.64 16.17
CA ILE A 74 1.66 5.50 15.24
C ILE A 74 1.12 5.94 13.87
N LEU A 75 0.05 6.73 13.82
CA LEU A 75 -0.58 7.18 12.57
C LEU A 75 0.29 8.16 11.76
N SER A 76 1.06 9.00 12.43
CA SER A 76 1.99 9.96 11.81
C SER A 76 3.14 9.30 11.06
N ARG A 77 3.37 8.00 11.26
CA ARG A 77 4.45 7.28 10.60
C ARG A 77 4.08 6.94 9.15
N PRO A 78 4.90 7.34 8.16
CA PRO A 78 4.59 7.13 6.75
C PRO A 78 4.61 5.65 6.32
N ASP A 79 5.27 4.80 7.11
CA ASP A 79 5.41 3.36 6.87
C ASP A 79 4.33 2.53 7.56
N VAL A 80 3.32 3.15 8.18
CA VAL A 80 2.25 2.43 8.87
C VAL A 80 1.02 2.29 7.98
N SER A 81 0.50 1.08 7.91
CA SER A 81 -0.82 0.78 7.36
C SER A 81 -1.78 0.44 8.50
N VAL A 82 -2.97 1.01 8.42
CA VAL A 82 -4.10 0.67 9.27
C VAL A 82 -5.02 -0.23 8.46
N TYR A 83 -5.35 -1.39 9.00
CA TYR A 83 -6.23 -2.32 8.31
C TYR A 83 -7.11 -3.09 9.29
N ARG A 84 -8.27 -3.51 8.79
CA ARG A 84 -9.15 -4.39 9.54
C ARG A 84 -8.81 -5.85 9.27
N CYS A 85 -8.54 -6.59 10.33
CA CYS A 85 -8.12 -7.97 10.21
C CYS A 85 -9.30 -8.88 9.87
N LYS A 86 -9.15 -9.72 8.85
CA LYS A 86 -10.17 -10.71 8.47
C LYS A 86 -10.25 -11.91 9.42
N HIS A 87 -9.30 -12.07 10.34
CA HIS A 87 -9.26 -13.21 11.26
C HIS A 87 -9.81 -12.88 12.64
N CYS A 88 -9.47 -11.72 13.20
CA CYS A 88 -9.95 -11.30 14.52
C CYS A 88 -10.94 -10.12 14.47
N LEU A 89 -11.21 -9.54 13.30
CA LEU A 89 -12.14 -8.42 13.08
C LEU A 89 -11.80 -7.10 13.80
N PHE A 90 -10.69 -7.04 14.52
CA PHE A 90 -10.15 -5.79 15.06
C PHE A 90 -9.37 -5.01 14.00
N ILE A 91 -9.14 -3.73 14.30
CA ILE A 91 -8.17 -2.93 13.57
C ILE A 91 -6.78 -3.24 14.13
N HIS A 92 -5.84 -3.46 13.21
CA HIS A 92 -4.44 -3.60 13.51
C HIS A 92 -3.64 -2.55 12.74
N THR A 93 -2.48 -2.23 13.29
CA THR A 93 -1.45 -1.52 12.56
C THR A 93 -0.39 -2.51 12.11
N GLY A 94 0.05 -2.36 10.88
CA GLY A 94 1.20 -3.06 10.34
C GLY A 94 2.18 -2.04 9.80
N THR A 95 3.46 -2.40 9.74
CA THR A 95 4.33 -1.72 8.81
C THR A 95 3.80 -2.06 7.42
N ALA A 96 3.35 -1.05 6.68
CA ALA A 96 3.38 -1.14 5.24
C ALA A 96 4.86 -1.40 4.93
N VAL A 97 5.23 -2.67 4.77
CA VAL A 97 6.36 -3.00 3.91
C VAL A 97 5.90 -2.37 2.63
N ALA A 98 6.42 -1.17 2.37
CA ALA A 98 6.19 -0.50 1.12
C ALA A 98 6.36 -1.60 0.09
N ARG A 99 5.30 -1.90 -0.66
CA ARG A 99 5.45 -2.65 -1.90
C ARG A 99 6.33 -1.76 -2.75
N THR A 100 7.64 -1.82 -2.49
CA THR A 100 8.68 -0.90 -2.93
C THR A 100 8.13 0.51 -3.18
N VAL A 101 8.24 1.42 -2.21
CA VAL A 101 8.66 2.76 -2.64
C VAL A 101 10.02 2.47 -3.26
N LYS A 102 10.03 2.20 -4.58
CA LYS A 102 11.27 2.19 -5.34
C LYS A 102 11.89 3.52 -4.98
N GLU A 103 13.08 3.48 -4.38
CA GLU A 103 13.86 4.67 -4.07
C GLU A 103 13.65 5.67 -5.19
N SER A 104 13.01 6.80 -4.86
CA SER A 104 12.79 7.86 -5.84
C SER A 104 14.15 8.48 -6.11
N LYS A 105 14.82 8.03 -7.17
CA LYS A 105 16.06 8.64 -7.64
C LYS A 105 15.71 9.97 -8.30
N SER A 106 16.24 11.07 -7.78
CA SER A 106 16.23 12.34 -8.50
C SER A 106 17.13 12.22 -9.73
N ILE A 107 16.58 12.52 -10.90
CA ILE A 107 17.31 12.55 -12.17
C ILE A 107 17.69 14.00 -12.45
N GLY A 108 18.99 14.27 -12.56
CA GLY A 108 19.54 15.61 -12.79
C GLY A 108 20.02 15.86 -14.22
N SER A 109 20.06 14.82 -15.07
CA SER A 109 20.56 14.93 -16.45
C SER A 109 19.83 14.02 -17.45
N MET A 110 19.96 14.35 -18.74
CA MET A 110 19.41 13.53 -19.83
C MET A 110 20.10 12.15 -19.92
N ALA A 111 21.38 12.06 -19.56
CA ALA A 111 22.12 10.80 -19.52
C ALA A 111 21.53 9.85 -18.46
N GLU A 112 21.26 10.36 -17.26
CA GLU A 112 20.63 9.57 -16.20
C GLU A 112 19.19 9.13 -16.58
N LEU A 113 18.43 10.00 -17.26
CA LEU A 113 17.12 9.63 -17.78
C LEU A 113 17.23 8.50 -18.80
N SER A 114 18.20 8.59 -19.71
CA SER A 114 18.47 7.60 -20.74
C SER A 114 18.79 6.21 -20.16
N GLU A 115 19.65 6.15 -19.14
CA GLU A 115 19.96 4.91 -18.43
C GLU A 115 18.72 4.27 -17.79
N VAL A 116 17.88 5.08 -17.14
CA VAL A 116 16.64 4.61 -16.51
C VAL A 116 15.70 4.03 -17.56
N LEU A 117 15.56 4.69 -18.72
CA LEU A 117 14.70 4.23 -19.82
C LEU A 117 15.22 2.95 -20.47
N ILE A 118 16.53 2.84 -20.72
CA ILE A 118 17.15 1.60 -21.23
C ILE A 118 16.93 0.45 -20.26
N LYS A 119 17.15 0.70 -18.96
CA LYS A 119 16.92 -0.30 -17.92
C LYS A 119 15.45 -0.73 -17.83
N ALA A 120 14.53 0.22 -18.00
CA ALA A 120 13.09 -0.06 -18.00
C ALA A 120 12.64 -0.85 -19.24
N ARG A 121 13.23 -0.59 -20.41
CA ARG A 121 13.01 -1.40 -21.62
C ARG A 121 13.47 -2.85 -21.45
N GLY A 122 14.57 -3.06 -20.71
CA GLY A 122 15.15 -4.39 -20.48
C GLY A 122 15.57 -5.05 -21.79
N LYS A 123 15.11 -6.30 -22.01
CA LYS A 123 15.43 -7.08 -23.23
C LYS A 123 14.51 -6.78 -24.42
N ALA A 124 13.48 -5.95 -24.26
CA ALA A 124 12.55 -5.66 -25.34
C ALA A 124 13.23 -4.85 -26.46
N THR A 125 12.89 -5.15 -27.72
CA THR A 125 13.40 -4.36 -28.85
C THR A 125 12.68 -3.02 -28.94
N ARG A 126 13.34 -2.00 -29.50
CA ARG A 126 12.72 -0.69 -29.75
C ARG A 126 11.51 -0.78 -30.66
N THR A 127 11.49 -1.75 -31.59
CA THR A 127 10.34 -2.02 -32.46
C THR A 127 9.14 -2.54 -31.68
N THR A 128 9.35 -3.48 -30.76
CA THR A 128 8.30 -4.02 -29.89
C THR A 128 7.73 -2.92 -28.99
N VAL A 129 8.60 -2.16 -28.34
CA VAL A 129 8.20 -1.03 -27.49
C VAL A 129 7.43 0.00 -28.29
N GLY A 130 7.93 0.37 -29.48
CA GLY A 130 7.29 1.36 -30.35
C GLY A 130 5.89 0.97 -30.78
N LYS A 131 5.67 -0.32 -31.10
CA LYS A 131 4.34 -0.84 -31.45
C LYS A 131 3.34 -0.70 -30.29
N VAL A 132 3.79 -0.93 -29.05
CA VAL A 132 2.91 -0.85 -27.86
C VAL A 132 2.71 0.61 -27.41
N ALA A 133 3.76 1.43 -27.47
CA ALA A 133 3.72 2.83 -27.06
C ALA A 133 3.11 3.76 -28.13
N GLY A 134 2.95 3.29 -29.37
CA GLY A 134 2.55 4.15 -30.49
C GLY A 134 3.67 5.10 -30.94
N VAL A 135 4.93 4.77 -30.66
CA VAL A 135 6.10 5.63 -30.91
C VAL A 135 6.98 5.01 -31.98
N ARG A 136 7.49 5.82 -32.93
CA ARG A 136 8.41 5.33 -33.97
C ARG A 136 9.72 4.86 -33.32
N PRO A 137 10.30 3.70 -33.71
CA PRO A 137 11.51 3.17 -33.10
C PRO A 137 12.71 4.13 -33.10
N ILE A 138 12.81 4.99 -34.13
CA ILE A 138 13.85 6.03 -34.21
C ILE A 138 13.74 7.06 -33.08
N ARG A 139 12.52 7.46 -32.68
CA ARG A 139 12.32 8.38 -31.56
C ARG A 139 12.73 7.76 -30.22
N ILE A 140 12.45 6.46 -30.05
CA ILE A 140 12.91 5.71 -28.87
C ILE A 140 14.43 5.67 -28.82
N LYS A 141 15.09 5.47 -29.96
CA LYS A 141 16.55 5.52 -30.07
C LYS A 141 17.10 6.89 -29.66
N GLU A 142 16.58 7.97 -30.23
CA GLU A 142 16.99 9.34 -29.90
C GLU A 142 16.84 9.66 -28.40
N ILE A 143 15.74 9.20 -27.78
CA ILE A 143 15.50 9.37 -26.35
C ILE A 143 16.49 8.58 -25.49
N GLU A 144 16.71 7.30 -25.82
CA GLU A 144 17.61 6.42 -25.06
C GLU A 144 19.09 6.75 -25.25
N GLU A 145 19.45 7.44 -26.33
CA GLU A 145 20.83 7.85 -26.62
C GLU A 145 21.09 9.32 -26.23
N GLY A 146 20.10 10.00 -25.64
CA GLY A 146 20.27 11.33 -25.08
C GLY A 146 20.41 12.45 -26.12
N ALA A 147 19.65 12.39 -27.21
CA ALA A 147 19.67 13.44 -28.24
C ALA A 147 19.37 14.85 -27.66
N ASP A 148 20.01 15.88 -28.24
CA ASP A 148 19.85 17.28 -27.80
C ASP A 148 18.41 17.80 -27.85
N ARG A 149 17.59 17.21 -28.73
CA ARG A 149 16.17 17.52 -28.88
C ARG A 149 15.35 16.24 -28.81
N VAL A 150 14.58 16.13 -27.74
CA VAL A 150 13.65 15.02 -27.51
C VAL A 150 12.23 15.47 -27.78
N ASP A 151 11.48 14.62 -28.48
CA ASP A 151 10.04 14.73 -28.63
C ASP A 151 9.35 14.44 -27.27
N PRO A 152 8.69 15.42 -26.64
CA PRO A 152 8.06 15.25 -25.34
C PRO A 152 6.93 14.22 -25.36
N GLU A 153 6.16 14.14 -26.44
CA GLU A 153 5.02 13.22 -26.52
C GLU A 153 5.51 11.77 -26.53
N ALA A 154 6.55 11.51 -27.32
CA ALA A 154 7.22 10.21 -27.36
C ALA A 154 7.80 9.83 -26.00
N LEU A 155 8.43 10.78 -25.29
CA LEU A 155 8.96 10.56 -23.94
C LEU A 155 7.84 10.20 -22.95
N PHE A 156 6.76 10.97 -22.90
CA PHE A 156 5.64 10.69 -21.98
C PHE A 156 4.92 9.38 -22.31
N ALA A 157 4.84 8.99 -23.58
CA ALA A 157 4.32 7.68 -23.98
C ALA A 157 5.18 6.53 -23.42
N LEU A 158 6.51 6.64 -23.50
CA LEU A 158 7.44 5.66 -22.92
C LEU A 158 7.34 5.62 -21.40
N LEU A 159 7.32 6.78 -20.73
CA LEU A 159 7.18 6.86 -19.27
C LEU A 159 5.89 6.19 -18.79
N ARG A 160 4.77 6.41 -19.48
CA ARG A 160 3.49 5.76 -19.19
C ARG A 160 3.57 4.25 -19.37
N LEU A 161 4.17 3.78 -20.47
CA LEU A 161 4.35 2.35 -20.73
C LEU A 161 5.17 1.68 -19.62
N TYR A 162 6.26 2.33 -19.19
CA TYR A 162 7.16 1.82 -18.15
C TYR A 162 6.67 2.09 -16.72
N ARG A 163 5.52 2.76 -16.56
CA ARG A 163 4.96 3.15 -15.26
C ARG A 163 5.94 3.98 -14.43
N ILE A 164 6.61 4.92 -15.08
CA ILE A 164 7.52 5.90 -14.48
C ILE A 164 6.78 7.24 -14.42
N SER A 165 6.79 7.87 -13.25
CA SER A 165 6.23 9.22 -13.04
C SER A 165 7.37 10.23 -12.88
N LEU A 166 7.22 11.41 -13.47
CA LEU A 166 8.08 12.56 -13.19
C LEU A 166 7.47 13.37 -12.03
N SER A 167 8.31 13.80 -11.10
CA SER A 167 7.93 14.67 -9.99
C SER A 167 8.81 15.92 -10.00
N VAL A 168 8.21 17.09 -9.78
CA VAL A 168 8.92 18.36 -9.65
C VAL A 168 9.17 18.62 -8.17
N GLY A 169 10.44 18.84 -7.80
CA GLY A 169 10.82 19.34 -6.49
C GLY A 169 11.34 20.76 -6.62
N PHE A 170 10.74 21.71 -5.90
CA PHE A 170 11.29 23.05 -5.77
C PHE A 170 12.43 23.00 -4.74
N ARG A 171 13.58 23.57 -5.09
CA ARG A 171 14.69 23.84 -4.16
C ARG A 171 14.74 25.32 -3.85
#